data_AF-A0A0F9C332-F1
#
_entry.id   AF-A0A0F9C332-F1
#
_cell.length_a   1.000
_cell.length_b   1.000
_cell.length_c   1.000
_cell.angle_alpha   90.00
_cell.angle_beta   90.00
_cell.angle_gamma   90.00
#
_symmetry.space_group_name_H-M   'P 1'
#
loop_
_entity.id
_entity.type
_entity.pdbx_description
1 polymer ?
#
loop_
_entity_poly.entity_id
_entity_poly.type
_entity_poly.pdbx_seq_one_letter_code
_entity_poly.pdbx_strand_id
1 'polypeptide(L)'
;MKINRTWAMPNKETFKIKPIKELMSKYCCPKDWECALDPFPFEYKEDATDYLNRQPNNFFHIAFFDPPYSPRQLKECYKGKGEYDTKASTWSNWKNLISRKVKVGGKIISFGWSSQGMGKTRGFEIQRILLVPHGGQHN
;
A
#
# COMPACT_ATOMS: atom_id res chain seq x y z
N MET A 1 12.25 3.14 16.17
CA MET A 1 11.59 3.56 14.90
C MET A 1 12.46 4.59 14.20
N LYS A 2 12.77 4.41 12.91
CA LYS A 2 13.57 5.36 12.10
C LYS A 2 12.67 6.16 11.16
N ILE A 3 12.83 7.49 11.14
CA ILE A 3 12.10 8.38 10.22
C ILE A 3 13.11 9.06 9.30
N ASN A 4 12.86 9.03 7.99
CA ASN A 4 13.65 9.74 7.00
C ASN A 4 12.76 10.64 6.15
N ARG A 5 13.27 11.79 5.71
CA ARG A 5 12.60 12.68 4.79
C ARG A 5 13.48 12.89 3.56
N THR A 6 12.92 12.70 2.37
CA THR A 6 13.61 12.93 1.09
C THR A 6 12.61 13.44 0.07
N TRP A 7 12.91 14.57 -0.57
CA TRP A 7 12.09 15.12 -1.63
C TRP A 7 12.24 14.30 -2.92
N ALA A 8 11.14 14.14 -3.68
CA ALA A 8 11.15 13.60 -5.03
C ALA A 8 9.96 14.12 -5.84
N MET A 9 10.08 14.16 -7.16
CA MET A 9 8.94 14.45 -8.04
C MET A 9 7.87 13.35 -7.92
N PRO A 10 6.57 13.72 -7.96
CA PRO A 10 5.49 12.73 -7.95
C PRO A 10 5.48 11.93 -9.26
N ASN A 11 5.00 10.70 -9.20
CA ASN A 11 4.76 9.85 -10.36
C ASN A 11 3.44 9.09 -10.16
N LYS A 12 2.66 8.92 -11.23
CA LYS A 12 1.43 8.11 -11.20
C LYS A 12 1.72 6.64 -10.83
N GLU A 13 2.93 6.17 -11.11
CA GLU A 13 3.44 4.87 -10.68
C GLU A 13 4.26 5.04 -9.41
N THR A 14 3.63 4.83 -8.24
CA THR A 14 4.22 5.03 -6.91
C THR A 14 5.57 4.35 -6.77
N PHE A 15 5.72 3.11 -7.25
CA PHE A 15 6.94 2.32 -7.10
C PHE A 15 8.10 2.80 -8.00
N LYS A 16 7.85 3.70 -8.96
CA LYS A 16 8.89 4.33 -9.79
C LYS A 16 9.48 5.57 -9.14
N ILE A 17 8.87 6.12 -8.09
CA ILE A 17 9.41 7.26 -7.35
C ILE A 17 10.72 6.83 -6.68
N LYS A 18 11.85 7.45 -7.05
CA LYS A 18 13.21 7.02 -6.67
C LYS A 18 13.37 6.60 -5.19
N PRO A 19 13.03 7.43 -4.19
CA PRO A 19 13.19 7.04 -2.78
C PRO A 19 12.27 5.88 -2.36
N ILE A 20 11.11 5.73 -2.99
CA ILE A 20 10.22 4.59 -2.76
C ILE A 20 10.83 3.32 -3.35
N LYS A 21 11.29 3.38 -4.61
CA LYS A 21 11.98 2.27 -5.27
C LYS A 21 13.18 1.78 -4.45
N GLU A 22 14.02 2.72 -3.99
CA GLU A 22 15.17 2.43 -3.14
C GLU A 22 14.79 1.84 -1.78
N LEU A 23 13.67 2.27 -1.19
CA LEU A 23 13.13 1.67 0.01
C LEU A 23 12.72 0.22 -0.25
N MET A 24 11.94 -0.01 -1.31
CA MET A 24 11.47 -1.34 -1.69
C MET A 24 12.62 -2.29 -1.96
N SER A 25 13.66 -1.88 -2.69
CA SER A 25 14.86 -2.71 -2.92
C SER A 25 15.60 -3.13 -1.64
N LYS A 26 15.39 -2.44 -0.51
CA LYS A 26 15.96 -2.82 0.79
C LYS A 26 15.10 -3.81 1.58
N TYR A 27 13.79 -3.83 1.32
CA TYR A 27 12.85 -4.64 2.09
C TYR A 27 12.23 -5.79 1.31
N CYS A 28 12.30 -5.75 -0.03
CA CYS A 28 11.89 -6.78 -0.96
C CYS A 28 13.14 -7.37 -1.63
N CYS A 29 13.39 -8.66 -1.46
CA CYS A 29 14.31 -9.38 -2.33
C CYS A 29 13.61 -9.70 -3.67
N PRO A 30 14.34 -10.03 -4.76
CA PRO A 30 13.73 -10.39 -6.03
C PRO A 30 12.69 -11.51 -5.93
N LYS A 31 12.94 -12.51 -5.07
CA LYS A 31 11.99 -13.62 -4.82
C LYS A 31 10.72 -13.17 -4.11
N ASP A 32 10.75 -12.08 -3.35
CA ASP A 32 9.56 -11.56 -2.67
C ASP A 32 8.56 -10.98 -3.68
N TRP A 33 9.02 -10.52 -4.85
CA TRP A 33 8.13 -9.98 -5.88
C TRP A 33 7.24 -11.05 -6.52
N GLU A 34 7.72 -12.29 -6.64
CA GLU A 34 6.94 -13.43 -7.15
C GLU A 34 5.79 -13.80 -6.19
N CYS A 35 5.98 -13.52 -4.89
CA CYS A 35 5.03 -13.80 -3.82
C CYS A 35 4.56 -12.52 -3.11
N ALA A 36 4.50 -11.40 -3.84
CA ALA A 36 4.03 -10.13 -3.33
C ALA A 36 2.52 -9.99 -3.52
N LEU A 37 1.84 -9.46 -2.50
CA LEU A 37 0.43 -9.11 -2.58
C LEU A 37 0.28 -7.62 -2.90
N ASP A 38 -0.28 -7.32 -4.08
CA ASP A 38 -0.62 -5.96 -4.50
C ASP A 38 -2.10 -5.85 -4.90
N PRO A 39 -2.97 -5.41 -3.97
CA PRO A 39 -4.40 -5.19 -4.27
C PRO A 39 -4.67 -3.92 -5.08
N PHE A 40 -3.68 -3.05 -5.25
CA PHE A 40 -3.86 -1.71 -5.82
C PHE A 40 -2.87 -1.45 -6.97
N PRO A 41 -2.80 -2.33 -7.99
CA PRO A 41 -1.86 -2.17 -9.07
C PRO A 41 -2.19 -0.91 -9.88
N PHE A 42 -1.17 -0.31 -10.49
CA PHE A 42 -1.36 0.70 -11.53
C PHE A 42 -1.21 0.05 -12.92
N GLU A 43 -2.21 0.08 -13.80
CA GLU A 43 -3.57 0.63 -13.61
C GLU A 43 -4.47 -0.32 -12.79
N TYR A 44 -5.41 0.28 -12.04
CA TYR A 44 -6.42 -0.46 -11.28
C TYR A 44 -7.25 -1.35 -12.20
N LYS A 45 -7.53 -2.58 -11.77
CA LYS A 45 -8.21 -3.61 -12.60
C LYS A 45 -9.59 -4.00 -12.08
N GLU A 46 -9.71 -4.19 -10.78
CA GLU A 46 -10.91 -4.71 -10.10
C GLU A 46 -10.93 -4.26 -8.64
N ASP A 47 -12.09 -4.33 -7.97
CA ASP A 47 -12.22 -3.96 -6.56
C ASP A 47 -11.25 -4.75 -5.68
N ALA A 48 -10.55 -4.04 -4.79
CA ALA A 48 -9.53 -4.64 -3.94
C ALA A 48 -10.09 -5.65 -2.93
N THR A 49 -11.35 -5.50 -2.52
CA THR A 49 -12.03 -6.44 -1.61
C THR A 49 -12.21 -7.79 -2.30
N ASP A 50 -12.71 -7.78 -3.52
CA ASP A 50 -12.93 -8.99 -4.33
C ASP A 50 -11.61 -9.69 -4.65
N TYR A 51 -10.60 -8.90 -5.04
CA TYR A 51 -9.25 -9.42 -5.23
C TYR A 51 -8.70 -10.08 -3.96
N LEU A 52 -8.75 -9.38 -2.82
CA LEU A 52 -8.24 -9.88 -1.54
C LEU A 52 -8.99 -11.12 -1.05
N ASN A 53 -10.29 -11.22 -1.26
CA ASN A 53 -11.09 -12.37 -0.84
C ASN A 53 -10.67 -13.66 -1.56
N ARG A 54 -10.21 -13.57 -2.81
CA ARG A 54 -9.72 -14.73 -3.58
C ARG A 54 -8.30 -15.17 -3.21
N GLN A 55 -7.55 -14.36 -2.46
CA GLN A 55 -6.18 -14.69 -2.10
C GLN A 55 -6.10 -15.62 -0.88
N PRO A 56 -5.10 -16.52 -0.83
CA PRO A 56 -4.88 -17.39 0.32
C PRO A 56 -4.47 -16.59 1.57
N ASN A 57 -4.90 -17.06 2.74
CA ASN A 57 -4.46 -16.52 4.03
C ASN A 57 -3.06 -17.05 4.38
N ASN A 58 -2.30 -16.29 5.17
CA ASN A 58 -0.98 -16.69 5.68
C ASN A 58 -0.03 -17.22 4.58
N PHE A 59 0.00 -16.55 3.43
CA PHE A 59 0.78 -16.99 2.27
C PHE A 59 1.90 -16.01 1.88
N PHE A 60 1.62 -14.71 1.91
CA PHE A 60 2.49 -13.70 1.33
C PHE A 60 3.57 -13.25 2.33
N HIS A 61 4.81 -13.10 1.86
CA HIS A 61 5.92 -12.58 2.65
C HIS A 61 5.92 -11.05 2.71
N ILE A 62 5.40 -10.43 1.64
CA ILE A 62 5.27 -8.99 1.53
C ILE A 62 3.91 -8.61 0.94
N ALA A 63 3.35 -7.49 1.40
CA ALA A 63 2.20 -6.87 0.79
C ALA A 63 2.35 -5.35 0.67
N PHE A 64 1.66 -4.78 -0.30
CA PHE A 64 1.62 -3.34 -0.52
C PHE A 64 0.23 -2.82 -0.20
N PHE A 65 0.17 -1.73 0.57
CA PHE A 65 -1.07 -1.03 0.86
C PHE A 65 -0.97 0.38 0.27
N ASP A 66 -1.24 0.49 -1.03
CA ASP A 66 -1.28 1.75 -1.79
C ASP A 66 -2.69 2.04 -2.35
N PRO A 67 -3.70 2.18 -1.47
CA PRO A 67 -5.07 2.40 -1.92
C PRO A 67 -5.24 3.80 -2.54
N PRO A 68 -6.31 4.07 -3.28
CA PRO A 68 -6.80 5.44 -3.46
C PRO A 68 -7.01 6.07 -2.07
N TYR A 69 -6.49 7.27 -1.80
CA TYR A 69 -6.46 7.84 -0.44
C TYR A 69 -7.75 8.57 -0.03
N SER A 70 -8.71 8.70 -0.94
CA SER A 70 -10.01 9.33 -0.67
C SER A 70 -11.13 8.71 -1.50
N PRO A 71 -12.41 8.87 -1.09
CA PRO A 71 -13.57 8.44 -1.87
C PRO A 71 -13.59 9.02 -3.30
N ARG A 72 -13.07 10.23 -3.48
CA ARG A 72 -12.95 10.85 -4.81
C ARG A 72 -11.96 10.10 -5.68
N GLN A 73 -10.73 9.88 -5.19
CA GLN A 73 -9.72 9.12 -5.94
C GLN A 73 -10.21 7.70 -6.22
N LEU A 74 -10.91 7.07 -5.28
CA LEU A 74 -11.48 5.75 -5.46
C LEU A 74 -12.44 5.72 -6.66
N LYS A 75 -13.36 6.70 -6.77
CA LYS A 75 -14.23 6.86 -7.93
C LYS A 75 -13.47 7.06 -9.23
N GLU A 76 -12.40 7.86 -9.22
CA GLU A 76 -11.57 8.13 -10.39
C GLU A 76 -10.80 6.88 -10.85
N CYS A 77 -10.17 6.15 -9.92
CA CYS A 77 -9.37 4.96 -10.17
C CYS A 77 -10.19 3.78 -10.71
N TYR A 78 -11.41 3.59 -10.17
CA TYR A 78 -12.31 2.48 -10.49
C TYR A 78 -13.43 2.81 -11.48
N LYS A 79 -13.42 4.01 -12.08
CA LYS A 79 -14.42 4.40 -13.08
C LYS A 79 -14.49 3.39 -14.22
N GLY A 80 -15.64 2.73 -14.38
CA GLY A 80 -15.88 1.73 -15.42
C GLY A 80 -15.25 0.36 -15.16
N LYS A 81 -14.81 0.06 -13.94
CA LYS A 81 -14.06 -1.17 -13.57
C LYS A 81 -14.80 -2.05 -12.55
N GLY A 82 -16.13 -2.01 -12.57
CA GLY A 82 -17.00 -2.75 -11.66
C GLY A 82 -17.55 -1.93 -10.49
N GLU A 83 -18.19 -2.62 -9.56
CA GLU A 83 -18.74 -2.04 -8.34
C GLU A 83 -17.66 -1.86 -7.27
N TYR A 84 -17.79 -0.82 -6.45
CA TYR A 84 -16.85 -0.50 -5.37
C TYR A 84 -17.56 0.29 -4.27
N ASP A 85 -17.12 0.15 -3.01
CA ASP A 85 -17.70 0.86 -1.86
C ASP A 85 -16.87 2.11 -1.50
N THR A 86 -17.55 3.25 -1.34
CA THR A 86 -16.95 4.54 -0.97
C THR A 86 -17.07 4.89 0.53
N LYS A 87 -17.62 3.99 1.35
CA LYS A 87 -17.74 4.19 2.80
C LYS A 87 -16.38 4.40 3.45
N ALA A 88 -16.36 5.18 4.53
CA ALA A 88 -15.14 5.41 5.32
C ALA A 88 -14.54 4.09 5.89
N SER A 89 -15.38 3.07 6.09
CA SER A 89 -14.95 1.75 6.56
C SER A 89 -14.14 0.97 5.52
N THR A 90 -14.18 1.32 4.23
CA THR A 90 -13.52 0.59 3.13
C THR A 90 -12.02 0.40 3.39
N TRP A 91 -11.28 1.46 3.74
CA TRP A 91 -9.84 1.36 4.03
C TRP A 91 -9.54 0.46 5.24
N SER A 92 -10.35 0.56 6.29
CA SER A 92 -10.21 -0.30 7.48
C SER A 92 -10.49 -1.76 7.16
N ASN A 93 -11.45 -2.03 6.27
CA ASN A 93 -11.75 -3.37 5.78
C ASN A 93 -10.60 -3.94 4.96
N TRP A 94 -10.05 -3.18 4.01
CA TRP A 94 -8.86 -3.59 3.26
C TRP A 94 -7.66 -3.88 4.18
N LYS A 95 -7.45 -3.05 5.20
CA LYS A 95 -6.41 -3.31 6.22
C LYS A 95 -6.66 -4.62 6.98
N ASN A 96 -7.90 -4.94 7.31
CA ASN A 96 -8.26 -6.22 7.94
C ASN A 96 -8.01 -7.40 7.00
N LEU A 97 -8.42 -7.29 5.74
CA LEU A 97 -8.25 -8.36 4.76
C LEU A 97 -6.77 -8.63 4.48
N ILE A 98 -5.99 -7.60 4.13
CA ILE A 98 -4.57 -7.74 3.81
C ILE A 98 -3.77 -8.30 5.01
N SER A 99 -4.13 -7.92 6.25
CA SER A 99 -3.47 -8.44 7.46
C SER A 99 -3.56 -9.97 7.60
N ARG A 100 -4.63 -10.58 7.09
CA ARG A 100 -4.83 -12.05 7.14
C ARG A 100 -4.07 -12.78 6.05
N LYS A 101 -3.68 -12.10 4.97
CA LYS A 101 -2.98 -12.69 3.82
C LYS A 101 -1.48 -12.81 4.07
N VAL A 102 -0.91 -11.88 4.83
CA VAL A 102 0.52 -11.84 5.14
C VAL A 102 0.87 -12.85 6.23
N LYS A 103 1.99 -13.56 6.04
CA LYS A 103 2.51 -14.53 7.03
C LYS A 103 3.01 -13.84 8.30
N VAL A 104 3.08 -14.60 9.39
CA VAL A 104 3.84 -14.17 10.58
C VAL A 104 5.29 -13.89 10.18
N GLY A 105 5.80 -12.72 10.58
CA GLY A 105 7.13 -12.22 10.17
C GLY A 105 7.16 -11.57 8.78
N GLY A 106 6.04 -11.60 8.04
CA GLY A 106 5.88 -10.86 6.78
C GLY A 106 5.81 -9.36 6.99
N LYS A 107 6.00 -8.60 5.91
CA LYS A 107 6.08 -7.13 5.94
C LYS A 107 4.97 -6.51 5.11
N ILE A 108 4.51 -5.33 5.53
CA ILE A 108 3.61 -4.49 4.73
C ILE A 108 4.26 -3.14 4.54
N ILE A 109 4.35 -2.68 3.28
CA ILE A 109 4.71 -1.31 2.95
C ILE A 109 3.42 -0.56 2.66
N SER A 110 3.05 0.36 3.55
CA SER A 110 1.83 1.16 3.44
C SER A 110 2.12 2.59 3.00
N PHE A 111 1.28 3.09 2.11
CA PHE A 111 1.35 4.44 1.54
C PHE A 111 0.11 5.24 1.96
N GLY A 112 0.26 6.56 2.06
CA GLY A 112 -0.84 7.46 2.39
C GLY A 112 -0.39 8.84 2.88
N TRP A 113 -1.36 9.72 3.14
CA TRP A 113 -1.14 11.09 3.63
C TRP A 113 -0.70 11.20 5.08
N SER A 114 -0.71 10.08 5.82
CA SER A 114 -0.33 10.05 7.23
C SER A 114 0.71 8.96 7.46
N SER A 115 1.45 9.07 8.56
CA SER A 115 2.36 8.03 9.03
C SER A 115 1.66 6.84 9.70
N GLN A 116 0.33 6.75 9.58
CA GLN A 116 -0.45 5.66 10.17
C GLN A 116 -0.32 4.41 9.30
N GLY A 117 0.42 3.41 9.78
CA GLY A 117 0.56 2.11 9.10
C GLY A 117 -0.68 1.23 9.24
N MET A 118 -0.45 -0.07 9.47
CA MET A 118 -1.53 -1.08 9.57
C MET A 118 -2.23 -1.10 10.93
N GLY A 119 -1.52 -0.70 11.98
CA GLY A 119 -2.03 -0.64 13.36
C GLY A 119 -1.71 -1.87 14.19
N LYS A 120 -1.41 -1.65 15.49
CA LYS A 120 -0.99 -2.69 16.43
C LYS A 120 -2.04 -3.77 16.65
N THR A 121 -3.32 -3.42 16.62
CA THR A 121 -4.44 -4.37 16.77
C THR A 121 -4.53 -5.39 15.63
N ARG A 122 -3.86 -5.13 14.50
CA ARG A 122 -3.73 -6.07 13.37
C ARG A 122 -2.44 -6.88 13.42
N GLY A 123 -1.68 -6.81 14.50
CA GLY A 123 -0.42 -7.54 14.67
C GLY A 123 0.80 -6.89 14.01
N PHE A 124 0.72 -5.61 13.62
CA PHE A 124 1.82 -4.90 12.97
C PHE A 124 2.47 -3.84 13.85
N GLU A 125 3.79 -3.78 13.80
CA GLU A 125 4.62 -2.73 14.39
C GLU A 125 5.29 -1.89 13.30
N ILE A 126 5.31 -0.57 13.47
CA ILE A 126 5.98 0.33 12.53
C ILE A 126 7.50 0.29 12.77
N GLN A 127 8.23 -0.25 11.81
CA GLN A 127 9.69 -0.33 11.85
C GLN A 127 10.34 0.97 11.32
N ARG A 128 9.78 1.55 10.26
CA ARG A 128 10.35 2.72 9.56
C ARG A 128 9.26 3.58 8.92
N ILE A 129 9.50 4.88 8.86
CA ILE A 129 8.70 5.85 8.10
C ILE A 129 9.62 6.57 7.11
N LEU A 130 9.18 6.67 5.85
CA LEU A 130 9.80 7.50 4.82
C LEU A 130 8.80 8.59 4.41
N LEU A 131 9.15 9.83 4.68
CA LEU A 131 8.40 11.01 4.25
C LEU A 131 8.93 11.46 2.89
N VAL A 132 8.08 11.41 1.87
CA VAL A 132 8.42 11.86 0.51
C VAL A 132 7.59 13.09 0.17
N PRO A 133 8.03 14.31 0.55
CA PRO A 133 7.38 15.52 0.07
C PRO A 133 7.55 15.64 -1.45
N HIS A 134 6.48 16.11 -2.08
CA HIS A 134 6.40 16.40 -3.51
C HIS A 134 6.18 17.89 -3.73
N GLY A 135 6.34 18.34 -4.97
CA GLY A 135 6.00 19.71 -5.40
C GLY A 135 7.17 20.70 -5.27
N GLY A 136 6.95 21.92 -5.78
CA GLY A 136 7.97 22.97 -5.84
C GLY A 136 8.06 23.85 -4.60
N GLN A 137 7.30 23.56 -3.54
CA GLN A 137 7.48 24.25 -2.27
C GLN A 137 8.76 23.75 -1.62
N HIS A 138 9.79 24.59 -1.72
CA HIS A 138 11.09 24.35 -1.10
C HIS A 138 11.08 24.94 0.32
N ASN A 139 11.86 24.32 1.21
CA ASN A 139 12.14 24.85 2.54
C ASN A 139 13.23 25.91 2.46
#